data_AF-A0A365PB56-F1
#
_entry.id   AF-A0A365PB56-F1
#
_cell.length_a   1.000
_cell.length_b   1.000
_cell.length_c   1.000
_cell.angle_alpha   90.00
_cell.angle_beta   90.00
_cell.angle_gamma   90.00
#
_symmetry.space_group_name_H-M   'P 1'
#
loop_
_entity.id
_entity.type
_entity.pdbx_description
1 polymer ?
#
loop_
_entity_poly.entity_id
_entity_poly.type
_entity_poly.pdbx_seq_one_letter_code
_entity_poly.pdbx_strand_id
1 'polypeptide(L)'
;MNPGWEKELEKAIRPAMKNVASDYQKMFDSLSRRYKGRPVSAIKPVLKREWARIGGSISDPELTEYATHISDGTRIQMGVK
;
A
#
# COMPACT_ATOMS: atom_id res chain seq x y z
N MET A 1 33.13 14.32 3.10
CA MET A 1 32.00 13.66 2.41
C MET A 1 30.93 14.71 2.19
N ASN A 2 30.47 14.89 0.95
CA ASN A 2 29.62 16.01 0.56
C ASN A 2 28.13 15.65 0.80
N PRO A 3 27.36 16.35 1.65
CA PRO A 3 25.96 16.04 1.96
C PRO A 3 24.96 16.39 0.82
N GLY A 4 25.43 16.90 -0.32
CA GLY A 4 24.58 17.30 -1.44
C GLY A 4 23.94 16.14 -2.21
N TRP A 5 24.66 15.03 -2.40
CA TRP A 5 24.20 13.92 -3.25
C TRP A 5 23.02 13.15 -2.63
N GLU A 6 22.95 13.04 -1.29
CA GLU A 6 21.80 12.43 -0.60
C GLU A 6 20.51 13.23 -0.85
N LYS A 7 20.60 14.57 -0.80
CA LYS A 7 19.45 15.45 -1.09
C LYS A 7 19.03 15.40 -2.56
N GLU A 8 19.98 15.25 -3.47
CA GLU A 8 19.68 15.10 -4.91
C GLU A 8 19.07 13.74 -5.23
N LEU A 9 19.58 12.67 -4.62
CA LEU A 9 18.97 11.34 -4.70
C LEU A 9 17.56 11.34 -4.13
N GLU A 10 17.35 11.92 -2.93
CA GLU A 10 16.04 12.02 -2.33
C GLU A 10 15.06 12.79 -3.23
N LYS A 11 15.49 13.91 -3.81
CA LYS A 11 14.69 14.67 -4.79
C LYS A 11 14.38 13.86 -6.05
N ALA A 12 15.33 13.06 -6.54
CA ALA A 12 15.16 12.24 -7.73
C ALA A 12 14.19 11.06 -7.51
N ILE A 13 14.18 10.46 -6.31
CA ILE A 13 13.32 9.31 -5.99
C ILE A 13 11.93 9.72 -5.46
N ARG A 14 11.77 10.94 -4.91
CA ARG A 14 10.47 11.46 -4.40
C ARG A 14 9.31 11.29 -5.40
N PRO A 15 9.44 11.61 -6.70
CA PRO A 15 8.38 11.38 -7.68
C PRO A 15 8.01 9.91 -7.82
N ALA A 16 9.00 9.01 -7.85
CA ALA A 16 8.77 7.58 -7.93
C ALA A 16 8.05 7.05 -6.67
N MET A 17 8.45 7.51 -5.48
CA MET A 17 7.78 7.15 -4.22
C MET A 17 6.33 7.66 -4.17
N LYS A 18 6.07 8.87 -4.67
CA LYS A 18 4.70 9.40 -4.78
C LYS A 18 3.84 8.57 -5.74
N ASN A 19 4.40 8.12 -6.87
CA ASN A 19 3.69 7.27 -7.81
C ASN A 19 3.33 5.91 -7.19
N VAL A 20 4.28 5.29 -6.50
CA VAL A 20 4.05 4.01 -5.78
C VAL A 20 2.99 4.18 -4.69
N ALA A 21 3.05 5.23 -3.88
CA ALA A 21 2.03 5.51 -2.87
C ALA A 21 0.65 5.73 -3.49
N SER A 22 0.57 6.42 -4.64
CA SER A 22 -0.68 6.59 -5.39
C SER A 22 -1.25 5.25 -5.87
N ASP A 23 -0.41 4.34 -6.35
CA ASP A 23 -0.86 3.03 -6.83
C ASP A 23 -1.35 2.14 -5.69
N TYR A 24 -0.70 2.17 -4.52
CA TYR A 24 -1.22 1.53 -3.31
C TYR A 24 -2.55 2.14 -2.86
N GLN A 25 -2.68 3.48 -2.88
CA GLN A 25 -3.95 4.13 -2.53
C GLN A 25 -5.09 3.67 -3.44
N LYS A 26 -4.87 3.63 -4.76
CA LYS A 26 -5.87 3.14 -5.73
C LYS A 26 -6.24 1.68 -5.48
N MET A 27 -5.25 0.84 -5.16
CA MET A 27 -5.50 -0.56 -4.80
C MET A 27 -6.41 -0.66 -3.57
N PHE A 28 -6.06 0.03 -2.48
CA PHE A 28 -6.87 0.01 -1.26
C PHE A 28 -8.28 0.55 -1.48
N ASP A 29 -8.43 1.69 -2.16
CA ASP A 29 -9.75 2.26 -2.47
C ASP A 29 -10.60 1.29 -3.33
N SER A 30 -9.97 0.52 -4.21
CA SER A 30 -10.62 -0.50 -5.02
C SER A 30 -11.00 -1.74 -4.20
N LEU A 31 -10.15 -2.18 -3.28
CA LEU A 31 -10.43 -3.33 -2.41
C LEU A 31 -11.49 -2.99 -1.37
N SER A 32 -11.41 -1.85 -0.70
CA SER A 32 -12.42 -1.40 0.27
C SER A 32 -13.80 -1.26 -0.36
N ARG A 33 -13.92 -0.78 -1.60
CA ARG A 33 -15.23 -0.75 -2.30
C ARG A 33 -15.81 -2.14 -2.59
N ARG A 34 -14.97 -3.13 -2.91
CA ARG A 34 -15.40 -4.47 -3.36
C ARG A 34 -15.55 -5.48 -2.22
N TYR A 35 -14.78 -5.32 -1.15
CA TYR A 35 -14.60 -6.32 -0.10
C TYR A 35 -14.99 -5.83 1.30
N LYS A 36 -15.49 -4.61 1.46
CA LYS A 36 -16.07 -4.16 2.73
C LYS A 36 -17.14 -5.14 3.23
N GLY A 37 -17.07 -5.51 4.51
CA GLY A 37 -17.94 -6.47 5.17
C GLY A 37 -17.66 -7.94 4.82
N ARG A 38 -16.64 -8.24 4.00
CA ARG A 38 -16.23 -9.63 3.70
C ARG A 38 -15.23 -10.13 4.73
N PRO A 39 -15.16 -11.46 4.97
CA PRO A 39 -14.22 -12.02 5.93
C PRO A 39 -12.76 -11.80 5.52
N VAL A 40 -11.90 -11.53 6.51
CA VAL A 40 -10.45 -11.33 6.35
C VAL A 40 -9.79 -12.46 5.54
N SER A 41 -10.20 -13.71 5.76
CA SER A 41 -9.68 -14.88 5.03
C SER A 41 -9.91 -14.82 3.52
N ALA A 42 -11.01 -14.19 3.06
CA ALA A 42 -11.29 -13.98 1.64
C ALA A 42 -10.52 -12.77 1.07
N ILE A 43 -10.16 -11.80 1.91
CA ILE A 43 -9.48 -10.56 1.51
C ILE A 43 -7.97 -10.79 1.38
N LYS A 44 -7.35 -11.49 2.34
CA LYS A 44 -5.89 -11.75 2.38
C LYS A 44 -5.29 -12.22 1.05
N PRO A 45 -5.81 -13.26 0.36
CA PRO A 45 -5.21 -13.74 -0.89
C PRO A 45 -5.32 -12.71 -2.02
N VAL A 46 -6.39 -11.92 -2.05
CA VAL A 46 -6.60 -10.88 -3.06
C VAL A 46 -5.65 -9.71 -2.81
N LEU A 47 -5.58 -9.25 -1.56
CA LEU A 47 -4.67 -8.18 -1.14
C LEU A 47 -3.22 -8.54 -1.46
N LYS A 48 -2.77 -9.75 -1.11
CA LYS A 48 -1.41 -10.24 -1.40
C LYS A 48 -1.07 -10.17 -2.89
N ARG A 49 -2.00 -10.57 -3.75
CA ARG A 49 -1.80 -10.54 -5.21
C ARG A 49 -1.69 -9.11 -5.74
N GLU A 50 -2.60 -8.23 -5.36
CA GLU A 50 -2.59 -6.84 -5.82
C GLU A 50 -1.35 -6.08 -5.31
N TRP A 51 -0.92 -6.36 -4.07
CA TRP A 51 0.29 -5.79 -3.49
C TRP A 51 1.54 -6.19 -4.27
N ALA A 52 1.69 -7.48 -4.58
CA ALA A 52 2.81 -7.98 -5.36
C ALA A 52 2.84 -7.37 -6.78
N ARG A 53 1.68 -7.05 -7.36
CA ARG A 53 1.58 -6.41 -8.68
C ARG A 53 2.15 -5.00 -8.71
N ILE A 54 2.11 -4.27 -7.60
CA ILE A 54 2.69 -2.92 -7.48
C ILE A 54 4.21 -2.97 -7.25
N GLY A 55 4.73 -4.10 -6.76
CA GLY A 55 6.18 -4.33 -6.60
C GLY A 55 6.68 -4.31 -5.17
N GLY A 56 5.83 -4.66 -4.19
CA GLY A 56 6.23 -4.80 -2.79
C GLY A 56 6.12 -6.23 -2.27
N SER A 57 6.86 -6.50 -1.19
CA SER A 57 6.61 -7.64 -0.32
C SER A 57 5.82 -7.19 0.90
N ILE A 58 4.90 -8.02 1.38
CA ILE A 58 4.12 -7.77 2.57
C ILE A 58 4.13 -9.02 3.45
N SER A 59 4.31 -8.83 4.75
CA SER A 59 4.28 -9.93 5.72
C SER A 59 2.85 -10.42 6.00
N ASP A 60 2.71 -11.63 6.53
CA ASP A 60 1.39 -12.19 6.86
C ASP A 60 0.63 -11.42 7.98
N PRO A 61 1.31 -10.89 9.02
CA PRO A 61 0.70 -9.98 9.98
C PRO A 61 0.16 -8.70 9.34
N GLU A 62 0.96 -8.02 8.51
CA GLU A 62 0.53 -6.81 7.80
C GLU A 62 -0.64 -7.12 6.85
N LEU A 63 -0.60 -8.24 6.13
CA LEU A 63 -1.72 -8.69 5.30
C LEU A 63 -3.01 -8.84 6.12
N THR A 64 -2.91 -9.33 7.34
CA THR A 64 -4.04 -9.53 8.24
C THR A 64 -4.59 -8.19 8.73
N GLU A 65 -3.72 -7.26 9.10
CA GLU A 65 -4.10 -5.90 9.54
C GLU A 65 -4.84 -5.15 8.43
N TYR A 66 -4.24 -5.04 7.24
CA TYR A 66 -4.87 -4.36 6.12
C TYR A 66 -6.16 -5.05 5.65
N ALA A 67 -6.20 -6.38 5.65
CA ALA A 67 -7.42 -7.12 5.33
C ALA A 67 -8.53 -6.87 6.36
N THR A 68 -8.18 -6.72 7.64
CA THR A 68 -9.11 -6.31 8.70
C THR A 68 -9.65 -4.91 8.44
N HIS A 69 -8.79 -3.94 8.14
CA HIS A 69 -9.23 -2.58 7.80
C HIS A 69 -10.15 -2.54 6.58
N ILE A 70 -9.87 -3.33 5.54
CA ILE A 70 -10.74 -3.47 4.37
C ILE A 70 -12.09 -4.08 4.77
N SER A 71 -12.09 -5.14 5.58
CA SER A 71 -13.30 -5.79 6.11
C SER A 71 -14.17 -4.80 6.88
N ASP A 72 -13.56 -4.03 7.78
CA ASP A 72 -14.25 -3.05 8.63
C ASP A 72 -14.72 -1.82 7.84
N GLY A 73 -14.21 -1.64 6.61
CA GLY A 73 -14.46 -0.46 5.79
C GLY A 73 -13.73 0.78 6.30
N THR A 74 -12.67 0.59 7.08
CA THR A 74 -11.78 1.66 7.54
C THR A 74 -10.95 2.17 6.37
N ARG A 75 -10.89 3.49 6.22
CA ARG A 75 -10.13 4.12 5.13
C ARG A 75 -8.63 4.02 5.42
N ILE A 76 -7.90 3.36 4.52
CA ILE A 76 -6.44 3.30 4.54
C ILE A 76 -5.90 4.48 3.72
N GLN A 77 -4.97 5.25 4.30
CA GLN A 77 -4.29 6.36 3.61
C GLN A 77 -2.82 6.03 3.44
N MET A 78 -2.38 5.93 2.19
CA MET A 78 -0.99 5.78 1.82
C MET A 78 -0.40 7.16 1.51
N GLY A 79 0.41 7.68 2.44
CA GLY A 79 1.07 8.98 2.30
C GLY A 79 2.58 8.85 2.38
N VAL A 80 3.29 9.61 1.54
CA VAL A 80 4.70 9.95 1.79
C VAL A 80 4.66 11.19 2.68
N LYS A 81 5.09 11.08 3.94
CA LYS A 81 5.27 12.22 4.83
C LYS A 81 6.45 13.08 4.37
#